data_AF-A0A2U4CP09-F1
#
_entry.id   AF-A0A2U4CP09-F1
#
_cell.length_a   1.000
_cell.length_b   1.000
_cell.length_c   1.000
_cell.angle_alpha   90.00
_cell.angle_beta   90.00
_cell.angle_gamma   90.00
#
_symmetry.space_group_name_H-M   'P 1'
#
loop_
_entity.id
_entity.type
_entity.pdbx_description
1 polymer ?
#
loop_
_entity_poly.entity_id
_entity_poly.type
_entity_poly.pdbx_seq_one_letter_code
_entity_poly.pdbx_strand_id
1 'polypeptide(L)'
;MISAGLQLLAFALALTGVSGVLMATLLPNWKVNVDPGSNIITAIVQMQGLWMDCTWYSTGMFSCTLKYSVLALPTHVQAARAAMVLACVLSAVGMCTATIGMKCIRLGGDRETKSYACFAGGVCLISAGISSLIPTVWYTKEIIANFVDVAVPESNKHEPGGAVYIGFISAMLLFISGMIFCIKKDSEAWLYPSKQEHVPTTQPEDRSANSLKDYV
;
A
#
# COMPACT_ATOMS: atom_id res chain seq x y z
N MET A 1 1.61 -19.80 -10.05
CA MET A 1 0.80 -19.03 -9.08
C MET A 1 0.94 -19.59 -7.67
N ILE A 2 1.02 -18.72 -6.66
CA ILE A 2 1.13 -19.04 -5.23
C ILE A 2 -0.07 -19.87 -4.71
N SER A 3 0.07 -20.51 -3.55
CA SER A 3 -1.01 -21.25 -2.86
C SER A 3 -2.22 -20.35 -2.54
N ALA A 4 -3.42 -20.94 -2.49
CA ALA A 4 -4.65 -20.20 -2.20
C ALA A 4 -4.64 -19.56 -0.81
N GLY A 5 -4.06 -20.24 0.20
CA GLY A 5 -3.94 -19.70 1.56
C GLY A 5 -3.09 -18.43 1.63
N LEU A 6 -1.97 -18.38 0.91
CA LEU A 6 -1.11 -17.19 0.89
C LEU A 6 -1.73 -16.04 0.06
N GLN A 7 -2.51 -16.35 -0.99
CA GLN A 7 -3.33 -15.33 -1.68
C GLN A 7 -4.41 -14.74 -0.75
N LEU A 8 -5.06 -15.56 0.07
CA LEU A 8 -6.08 -15.11 1.03
C LEU A 8 -5.46 -14.22 2.12
N LEU A 9 -4.29 -14.62 2.64
CA LEU A 9 -3.53 -13.82 3.59
C LEU A 9 -3.13 -12.46 3.00
N ALA A 10 -2.58 -12.45 1.78
CA ALA A 10 -2.24 -11.22 1.08
C ALA A 10 -3.46 -10.31 0.90
N PHE A 11 -4.61 -10.88 0.55
CA PHE A 11 -5.86 -10.14 0.42
C PHE A 11 -6.32 -9.52 1.76
N ALA A 12 -6.25 -10.27 2.87
CA ALA A 12 -6.58 -9.76 4.19
C ALA A 12 -5.65 -8.61 4.64
N LEU A 13 -4.34 -8.74 4.36
CA LEU A 13 -3.35 -7.68 4.60
C LEU A 13 -3.64 -6.44 3.74
N ALA A 14 -3.99 -6.63 2.46
CA ALA A 14 -4.40 -5.53 1.60
C ALA A 14 -5.64 -4.83 2.16
N LEU A 15 -6.65 -5.58 2.61
CA LEU A 15 -7.91 -5.01 3.07
C LEU A 15 -7.71 -4.13 4.30
N THR A 16 -6.89 -4.61 5.23
CA THR A 16 -6.49 -3.87 6.43
C THR A 16 -5.62 -2.66 6.08
N GLY A 17 -4.73 -2.79 5.10
CA GLY A 17 -3.92 -1.68 4.61
C GLY A 17 -4.75 -0.58 3.94
N VAL A 18 -5.72 -0.94 3.09
CA VAL A 18 -6.62 0.01 2.42
C VAL A 18 -7.47 0.76 3.43
N SER A 19 -8.07 0.04 4.39
CA SER A 19 -8.89 0.68 5.43
C SER A 19 -8.05 1.61 6.30
N GLY A 20 -6.84 1.23 6.65
CA GLY A 20 -5.92 2.07 7.41
C GLY A 20 -5.45 3.31 6.66
N VAL A 21 -5.12 3.21 5.35
CA VAL A 21 -4.80 4.40 4.52
C VAL A 21 -6.00 5.35 4.42
N LEU A 22 -7.21 4.79 4.25
CA LEU A 22 -8.44 5.60 4.23
C LEU A 22 -8.66 6.32 5.57
N MET A 23 -8.52 5.61 6.69
CA MET A 23 -8.65 6.21 8.02
C MET A 23 -7.59 7.28 8.28
N ALA A 24 -6.32 7.01 7.97
CA ALA A 24 -5.24 7.99 8.10
C ALA A 24 -5.50 9.24 7.23
N THR A 25 -6.09 9.07 6.05
CA THR A 25 -6.43 10.20 5.17
C THR A 25 -7.54 11.07 5.75
N LEU A 26 -8.55 10.47 6.39
CA LEU A 26 -9.73 11.19 6.90
C LEU A 26 -9.55 11.77 8.32
N LEU A 27 -8.70 11.14 9.14
CA LEU A 27 -8.56 11.54 10.55
C LEU A 27 -7.91 12.93 10.71
N PRO A 28 -8.42 13.75 11.65
CA PRO A 28 -7.85 15.07 11.95
C PRO A 28 -6.59 15.03 12.82
N ASN A 29 -6.03 13.86 13.14
CA ASN A 29 -4.95 13.70 14.13
C ASN A 29 -3.58 13.41 13.49
N TRP A 30 -3.13 14.29 12.59
CA TRP A 30 -1.79 14.18 11.99
C TRP A 30 -0.71 14.87 12.83
N LYS A 31 -1.02 16.08 13.30
CA LYS A 31 -0.19 16.83 14.26
C LYS A 31 -1.06 17.18 15.46
N VAL A 32 -0.53 17.05 16.66
CA VAL A 32 -1.23 17.40 17.90
C VAL A 32 -0.44 18.48 18.59
N ASN A 33 -1.07 19.57 18.99
CA ASN A 33 -0.44 20.60 19.80
C ASN A 33 -1.24 20.77 21.09
N VAL A 34 -0.54 20.84 22.21
CA VAL A 34 -1.14 21.14 23.51
C VAL A 34 -0.68 22.55 23.87
N ASP A 35 -1.54 23.54 23.62
CA ASP A 35 -1.25 24.90 24.03
C ASP A 35 -1.84 25.13 25.43
N PRO A 36 -1.01 25.29 26.48
CA PRO A 36 -1.51 25.58 27.82
C PRO A 36 -2.07 27.01 27.94
N GLY A 37 -1.88 27.89 26.95
CA GLY A 37 -2.23 29.31 27.02
C GLY A 37 -1.42 30.05 28.10
N SER A 38 -1.35 31.38 28.02
CA SER A 38 -0.80 32.20 29.11
C SER A 38 -1.66 32.18 30.38
N ASN A 39 -2.88 31.64 30.29
CA ASN A 39 -3.79 31.44 31.41
C ASN A 39 -4.13 29.95 31.49
N ILE A 40 -3.71 29.29 32.58
CA ILE A 40 -3.92 27.86 32.90
C ILE A 40 -5.39 27.42 32.82
N ILE A 41 -6.34 28.37 32.80
CA ILE A 41 -7.79 28.15 32.78
C ILE A 41 -8.31 27.77 31.37
N THR A 42 -7.54 27.96 30.30
CA THR A 42 -7.95 27.63 28.92
C THR A 42 -6.91 26.76 28.20
N ALA A 43 -6.57 25.60 28.76
CA ALA A 43 -5.82 24.60 28.01
C ALA A 43 -6.63 24.16 26.78
N ILE A 44 -6.02 24.25 25.59
CA ILE A 44 -6.66 23.88 24.32
C ILE A 44 -5.79 22.82 23.66
N VAL A 45 -6.40 21.69 23.28
CA VAL A 45 -5.74 20.67 22.48
C VAL A 45 -6.13 20.86 21.03
N GLN A 46 -5.15 21.17 20.18
CA GLN A 46 -5.36 21.41 18.76
C GLN A 46 -4.85 20.21 17.96
N MET A 47 -5.78 19.54 17.28
CA MET A 47 -5.54 18.43 16.37
C MET A 47 -5.56 18.97 14.94
N GLN A 48 -4.41 18.97 14.27
CA GLN A 48 -4.35 19.36 12.87
C GLN A 48 -4.35 18.14 11.98
N GLY A 49 -5.32 18.11 11.07
CA GLY A 49 -5.50 17.07 10.08
C GLY A 49 -5.10 17.48 8.69
N LEU A 50 -5.17 16.50 7.79
CA LEU A 50 -4.99 16.76 6.37
C LEU A 50 -6.13 17.62 5.82
N TRP A 51 -7.40 17.31 6.16
CA TRP A 51 -8.59 17.98 5.59
C TRP A 51 -9.30 18.96 6.53
N MET A 52 -9.22 18.70 7.83
CA MET A 52 -9.89 19.46 8.89
C MET A 52 -8.94 19.63 10.07
N ASP A 53 -9.07 20.75 10.76
CA ASP A 53 -8.43 20.98 12.06
C ASP A 53 -9.52 20.99 13.13
N CYS A 54 -9.25 20.32 14.25
CA CYS A 54 -10.16 20.23 15.37
C CYS A 54 -9.50 20.78 16.63
N THR A 55 -10.24 21.53 17.43
CA THR A 55 -9.80 22.08 18.71
C THR A 55 -10.72 21.57 19.82
N TRP A 56 -10.11 21.00 20.85
CA TRP A 56 -10.78 20.58 22.07
C TRP A 56 -10.53 21.60 23.18
N TYR A 57 -11.58 22.26 23.64
CA TYR A 57 -11.53 23.24 24.73
C TYR A 57 -11.78 22.57 26.08
N SER A 58 -11.09 23.02 27.13
CA SER A 58 -11.32 22.54 28.50
C SER A 58 -12.75 22.78 29.03
N THR A 59 -13.54 23.64 28.38
CA THR A 59 -14.97 23.85 28.66
C THR A 59 -15.87 22.71 28.17
N GLY A 60 -15.31 21.67 27.55
CA GLY A 60 -16.04 20.54 26.97
C GLY A 60 -16.56 20.79 25.55
N MET A 61 -16.19 21.93 24.93
CA MET A 61 -16.55 22.24 23.55
C MET A 61 -15.56 21.59 22.58
N PHE A 62 -16.07 20.92 21.55
CA PHE A 62 -15.29 20.37 20.44
C PHE A 62 -15.72 21.04 19.14
N SER A 63 -14.77 21.70 18.48
CA SER A 63 -15.01 22.42 17.23
C SER A 63 -14.06 21.91 16.15
N CYS A 64 -14.59 21.56 14.97
CA CYS A 64 -13.80 21.17 13.81
C CYS A 64 -14.07 22.12 12.66
N THR A 65 -13.00 22.61 12.05
CA THR A 65 -13.03 23.52 10.90
C THR A 65 -12.40 22.84 9.69
N LEU A 66 -13.13 22.80 8.57
CA LEU A 66 -12.63 22.26 7.32
C LEU A 66 -11.73 23.29 6.62
N LYS A 67 -10.65 22.80 6.01
CA LYS A 67 -9.71 23.62 5.24
C LYS A 67 -10.20 23.74 3.79
N TYR A 68 -11.13 24.67 3.55
CA TYR A 68 -11.78 24.88 2.24
C TYR A 68 -10.85 25.49 1.17
N SER A 69 -9.91 26.35 1.57
CA SER A 69 -9.06 27.08 0.63
C SER A 69 -7.78 26.31 0.31
N VAL A 70 -7.75 25.65 -0.85
CA VAL A 70 -6.55 24.96 -1.36
C VAL A 70 -5.40 25.95 -1.61
N LEU A 71 -5.71 27.19 -2.02
CA LEU A 71 -4.73 28.21 -2.37
C LEU A 71 -4.08 28.92 -1.15
N ALA A 72 -4.70 28.83 0.02
CA ALA A 72 -4.19 29.42 1.26
C ALA A 72 -3.41 28.41 2.12
N LEU A 73 -3.33 27.15 1.66
CA LEU A 73 -2.73 26.07 2.43
C LEU A 73 -1.25 25.91 2.05
N PRO A 74 -0.34 25.71 3.01
CA PRO A 74 1.07 25.55 2.70
C PRO A 74 1.30 24.33 1.80
N THR A 75 2.21 24.50 0.84
CA THR A 75 2.45 23.57 -0.29
C THR A 75 2.74 22.14 0.16
N HIS A 76 3.41 21.94 1.29
CA HIS A 76 3.68 20.61 1.86
C HIS A 76 2.40 19.84 2.23
N VAL A 77 1.36 20.52 2.75
CA VAL A 77 0.08 19.91 3.10
C VAL A 77 -0.69 19.53 1.84
N GLN A 78 -0.64 20.38 0.81
CA GLN A 78 -1.29 20.08 -0.47
C GLN A 78 -0.65 18.88 -1.17
N ALA A 79 0.69 18.79 -1.16
CA ALA A 79 1.41 17.63 -1.69
C ALA A 79 1.04 16.35 -0.93
N ALA A 80 0.95 16.41 0.40
CA ALA A 80 0.56 15.25 1.20
C ALA A 80 -0.89 14.81 0.97
N ARG A 81 -1.84 15.75 0.79
CA ARG A 81 -3.21 15.43 0.37
C ARG A 81 -3.22 14.70 -0.96
N ALA A 82 -2.52 15.21 -1.96
CA ALA A 82 -2.46 14.60 -3.27
C ALA A 82 -1.85 13.19 -3.20
N ALA A 83 -0.76 13.00 -2.47
CA ALA A 83 -0.11 11.70 -2.29
C ALA A 83 -1.00 10.68 -1.57
N MET A 84 -1.74 11.10 -0.53
CA MET A 84 -2.69 10.23 0.18
C MET A 84 -3.91 9.87 -0.67
N VAL A 85 -4.47 10.83 -1.42
CA VAL A 85 -5.57 10.56 -2.36
C VAL A 85 -5.12 9.59 -3.45
N LEU A 86 -3.91 9.80 -4.00
CA LEU A 86 -3.33 8.89 -4.98
C LEU A 86 -3.15 7.47 -4.40
N ALA A 87 -2.68 7.36 -3.16
CA ALA A 87 -2.57 6.07 -2.47
C ALA A 87 -3.94 5.39 -2.31
N CYS A 88 -5.00 6.14 -1.95
CA CYS A 88 -6.36 5.62 -1.88
C CYS A 88 -6.84 5.08 -3.24
N VAL A 89 -6.65 5.83 -4.32
CA VAL A 89 -7.07 5.41 -5.67
C VAL A 89 -6.28 4.18 -6.14
N LEU A 90 -4.95 4.20 -6.02
CA LEU A 90 -4.10 3.08 -6.41
C LEU A 90 -4.42 1.81 -5.60
N SER A 91 -4.68 1.95 -4.30
CA SER A 91 -5.00 0.82 -3.45
C SER A 91 -6.41 0.25 -3.73
N ALA A 92 -7.38 1.09 -4.09
CA ALA A 92 -8.69 0.63 -4.56
C ALA A 92 -8.60 -0.13 -5.89
N VAL A 93 -7.87 0.42 -6.87
CA VAL A 93 -7.63 -0.26 -8.17
C VAL A 93 -6.86 -1.57 -7.96
N GLY A 94 -5.83 -1.55 -7.11
CA GLY A 94 -5.05 -2.73 -6.75
C GLY A 94 -5.89 -3.80 -6.06
N MET A 95 -6.80 -3.41 -5.18
CA MET A 95 -7.74 -4.32 -4.52
C MET A 95 -8.68 -4.98 -5.53
N CYS A 96 -9.32 -4.19 -6.40
CA CYS A 96 -10.26 -4.72 -7.40
C CYS A 96 -9.58 -5.71 -8.35
N THR A 97 -8.40 -5.36 -8.86
CA THR A 97 -7.62 -6.22 -9.76
C THR A 97 -7.09 -7.47 -9.06
N ALA A 98 -6.66 -7.36 -7.80
CA ALA A 98 -6.27 -8.50 -6.98
C ALA A 98 -7.46 -9.46 -6.77
N THR A 99 -8.66 -8.96 -6.45
CA THR A 99 -9.86 -9.81 -6.30
C THR A 99 -10.16 -10.59 -7.57
N ILE A 100 -10.12 -9.96 -8.75
CA ILE A 100 -10.36 -10.64 -10.03
C ILE A 100 -9.28 -11.69 -10.33
N GLY A 101 -8.03 -11.45 -9.91
CA GLY A 101 -6.90 -12.36 -10.09
C GLY A 101 -6.86 -13.57 -9.14
N MET A 102 -7.67 -13.58 -8.07
CA MET A 102 -7.67 -14.68 -7.09
C MET A 102 -8.26 -15.97 -7.68
N LYS A 103 -7.68 -17.12 -7.29
CA LYS A 103 -8.14 -18.46 -7.74
C LYS A 103 -9.58 -18.78 -7.35
N CYS A 104 -10.04 -18.25 -6.22
CA CYS A 104 -11.38 -18.51 -5.69
C CYS A 104 -12.49 -17.75 -6.43
N ILE A 105 -12.14 -16.74 -7.24
CA ILE A 105 -13.11 -15.94 -7.99
C ILE A 105 -13.26 -16.53 -9.39
N ARG A 106 -14.50 -16.87 -9.76
CA ARG A 106 -14.83 -17.49 -11.07
C ARG A 106 -14.77 -16.48 -12.23
N LEU A 107 -14.78 -15.19 -11.92
CA LEU A 107 -14.59 -14.08 -12.86
C LEU A 107 -13.13 -14.04 -13.37
N GLY A 108 -12.88 -13.62 -14.61
CA GLY A 108 -11.51 -13.31 -15.07
C GLY A 108 -10.84 -14.28 -16.06
N GLY A 109 -11.60 -15.11 -16.78
CA GLY A 109 -11.08 -15.85 -17.94
C GLY A 109 -10.02 -16.92 -17.60
N ASP A 110 -9.05 -17.08 -18.51
CA ASP A 110 -8.00 -18.09 -18.44
C ASP A 110 -7.01 -17.85 -17.28
N ARG A 111 -6.32 -18.93 -16.88
CA ARG A 111 -5.33 -18.96 -15.80
C ARG A 111 -4.21 -17.93 -15.99
N GLU A 112 -3.78 -17.68 -17.23
CA GLU A 112 -2.76 -16.67 -17.53
C GLU A 112 -3.28 -15.24 -17.30
N THR A 113 -4.52 -14.96 -17.72
CA THR A 113 -5.14 -13.64 -17.54
C THR A 113 -5.28 -13.28 -16.07
N LYS A 114 -5.70 -14.25 -15.24
CA LYS A 114 -5.76 -14.08 -13.78
C LYS A 114 -4.38 -13.83 -13.15
N SER A 115 -3.34 -14.48 -13.66
CA SER A 115 -1.96 -14.27 -13.22
C SER A 115 -1.49 -12.83 -13.51
N TYR A 116 -1.79 -12.31 -14.70
CA TYR A 116 -1.48 -10.91 -15.05
C TYR A 116 -2.29 -9.91 -14.20
N ALA A 117 -3.58 -10.16 -13.97
CA ALA A 117 -4.42 -9.31 -13.12
C ALA A 117 -3.91 -9.27 -11.67
N CYS A 118 -3.53 -10.44 -11.12
CA CYS A 118 -2.92 -10.56 -9.80
C CYS A 118 -1.60 -9.78 -9.69
N PHE A 119 -0.74 -9.90 -10.71
CA PHE A 119 0.52 -9.17 -10.77
C PHE A 119 0.31 -7.65 -10.87
N ALA A 120 -0.59 -7.20 -11.75
CA ALA A 120 -0.94 -5.79 -11.87
C ALA A 120 -1.49 -5.22 -10.56
N GLY A 121 -2.38 -5.97 -9.88
CA GLY A 121 -2.89 -5.58 -8.57
C GLY A 121 -1.80 -5.47 -7.51
N GLY A 122 -0.84 -6.39 -7.49
CA GLY A 122 0.33 -6.33 -6.61
C GLY A 122 1.18 -5.07 -6.83
N VAL A 123 1.46 -4.72 -8.08
CA VAL A 123 2.19 -3.49 -8.43
C VAL A 123 1.43 -2.24 -7.98
N CYS A 124 0.12 -2.19 -8.20
CA CYS A 124 -0.73 -1.09 -7.72
C CYS A 124 -0.68 -0.96 -6.19
N LEU A 125 -0.78 -2.06 -5.45
CA LEU A 125 -0.71 -2.05 -3.97
C LEU A 125 0.66 -1.60 -3.45
N ILE A 126 1.76 -2.03 -4.09
CA ILE A 126 3.12 -1.56 -3.76
C ILE A 126 3.22 -0.05 -4.00
N SER A 127 2.79 0.42 -5.16
CA SER A 127 2.82 1.86 -5.49
C SER A 127 1.97 2.70 -4.54
N ALA A 128 0.82 2.17 -4.10
CA ALA A 128 -0.03 2.81 -3.10
C ALA A 128 0.66 2.91 -1.74
N GLY A 129 1.31 1.83 -1.29
CA GLY A 129 2.07 1.81 -0.04
C GLY A 129 3.24 2.80 -0.05
N ILE A 130 3.97 2.90 -1.17
CA ILE A 130 5.04 3.90 -1.32
C ILE A 130 4.46 5.33 -1.30
N SER A 131 3.37 5.58 -2.03
CA SER A 131 2.72 6.89 -2.11
C SER A 131 2.20 7.37 -0.74
N SER A 132 1.70 6.48 0.12
CA SER A 132 1.28 6.84 1.48
C SER A 132 2.45 6.95 2.47
N LEU A 133 3.57 6.26 2.23
CA LEU A 133 4.77 6.35 3.05
C LEU A 133 5.48 7.71 2.92
N ILE A 134 5.51 8.28 1.71
CA ILE A 134 6.14 9.60 1.46
C ILE A 134 5.61 10.70 2.40
N PRO A 135 4.30 11.00 2.46
CA PRO A 135 3.77 12.04 3.32
C PRO A 135 3.90 11.71 4.81
N THR A 136 3.78 10.43 5.21
CA THR A 136 3.93 10.05 6.64
C THR A 136 5.35 10.26 7.15
N VAL A 137 6.36 9.84 6.37
CA VAL A 137 7.77 10.08 6.70
C VAL A 137 8.09 11.57 6.71
N TRP A 138 7.60 12.31 5.72
CA TRP A 138 7.81 13.75 5.65
C TRP A 138 7.22 14.49 6.86
N TYR A 139 5.97 14.21 7.22
CA TYR A 139 5.33 14.80 8.38
C TYR A 139 6.07 14.47 9.67
N THR A 140 6.47 13.21 9.85
CA THR A 140 7.24 12.78 11.02
C THR A 140 8.55 13.56 11.14
N LYS A 141 9.28 13.71 10.04
CA LYS A 141 10.54 14.49 9.99
C LYS A 141 10.30 15.95 10.37
N GLU A 142 9.26 16.57 9.84
CA GLU A 142 8.91 17.96 10.12
C GLU A 142 8.49 18.18 11.58
N ILE A 143 7.68 17.27 12.12
CA ILE A 143 7.29 17.25 13.53
C ILE A 143 8.53 17.20 14.43
N ILE A 144 9.43 16.23 14.19
CA ILE A 144 10.64 16.06 15.00
C ILE A 144 11.55 17.28 14.89
N ALA A 145 11.72 17.84 13.68
CA ALA A 145 12.53 19.04 13.49
C ALA A 145 12.00 20.24 14.29
N ASN A 146 10.68 20.44 14.27
CA ASN A 146 10.03 21.53 15.01
C ASN A 146 10.11 21.34 16.54
N PHE A 147 10.16 20.10 17.03
CA PHE A 147 10.32 19.83 18.45
C PHE A 147 11.71 20.17 18.99
N VAL A 148 12.73 19.91 18.20
CA VAL A 148 14.14 20.05 18.60
C VAL A 148 14.61 21.50 18.42
N ASP A 149 13.94 22.27 17.56
CA ASP A 149 14.28 23.67 17.33
C ASP A 149 13.95 24.54 18.55
N VAL A 150 15.00 25.11 19.14
CA VAL A 150 14.93 25.98 20.33
C VAL A 150 14.30 27.34 19.99
N ALA A 151 14.26 27.73 18.70
CA ALA A 151 13.60 28.96 18.27
C ALA A 151 12.06 28.88 18.29
N VAL A 152 11.49 27.67 18.42
CA VAL A 152 10.03 27.46 18.42
C VAL A 152 9.49 27.57 19.85
N PRO A 153 8.54 28.49 20.13
CA PRO A 153 7.90 28.59 21.43
C PRO A 153 7.24 27.26 21.84
N GLU A 154 7.22 26.95 23.15
CA GLU A 154 6.59 25.73 23.68
C GLU A 154 5.13 25.56 23.24
N SER A 155 4.39 26.66 23.07
CA SER A 155 2.99 26.68 22.61
C SER A 155 2.83 26.26 21.13
N ASN A 156 3.91 26.17 20.35
CA ASN A 156 3.92 25.73 18.96
C ASN A 156 4.61 24.37 18.74
N LYS A 157 4.87 23.60 19.80
CA LYS A 157 5.51 22.27 19.69
C LYS A 157 4.47 21.19 19.42
N HIS A 158 4.59 20.52 18.26
CA HIS A 158 3.56 19.63 17.74
C HIS A 158 3.92 18.15 17.84
N GLU A 159 3.22 17.36 18.65
CA GLU A 159 3.34 15.91 18.78
C GLU A 159 2.86 15.15 17.52
N PRO A 160 3.48 14.00 17.20
CA PRO A 160 2.99 13.15 16.12
C PRO A 160 1.64 12.55 16.51
N GLY A 161 0.63 12.82 15.70
CA GLY A 161 -0.72 12.31 15.95
C GLY A 161 -0.91 10.87 15.48
N GLY A 162 -1.99 10.25 15.95
CA GLY A 162 -2.34 8.84 15.67
C GLY A 162 -2.42 8.48 14.18
N ALA A 163 -2.85 9.40 13.31
CA ALA A 163 -2.97 9.13 11.86
C ALA A 163 -1.62 8.81 11.22
N VAL A 164 -0.52 9.39 11.70
CA VAL A 164 0.82 9.16 11.14
C VAL A 164 1.25 7.70 11.39
N TYR A 165 1.00 7.19 12.60
CA TYR A 165 1.28 5.80 12.95
C TYR A 165 0.41 4.82 12.14
N ILE A 166 -0.89 5.10 12.03
CA ILE A 166 -1.80 4.29 11.21
C ILE A 166 -1.33 4.28 9.76
N GLY A 167 -0.95 5.43 9.20
CA GLY A 167 -0.44 5.53 7.83
C GLY A 167 0.83 4.70 7.61
N PHE A 168 1.77 4.71 8.56
CA PHE A 168 3.00 3.91 8.48
C PHE A 168 2.72 2.41 8.49
N ILE A 169 1.88 1.94 9.43
CA ILE A 169 1.48 0.53 9.52
C ILE A 169 0.77 0.11 8.24
N SER A 170 -0.14 0.94 7.75
CA SER A 170 -0.93 0.66 6.54
C SER A 170 -0.06 0.59 5.29
N ALA A 171 0.93 1.48 5.15
CA ALA A 171 1.89 1.46 4.06
C ALA A 171 2.68 0.14 4.03
N MET A 172 3.15 -0.34 5.19
CA MET A 172 3.86 -1.62 5.30
C MET A 172 2.97 -2.81 4.95
N LEU A 173 1.72 -2.82 5.44
CA LEU A 173 0.75 -3.87 5.11
C LEU A 173 0.45 -3.93 3.61
N LEU A 174 0.25 -2.78 2.96
CA LEU A 174 0.05 -2.69 1.51
C LEU A 174 1.28 -3.15 0.73
N PHE A 175 2.48 -2.76 1.16
CA PHE A 175 3.73 -3.16 0.54
C PHE A 175 3.94 -4.67 0.61
N ILE A 176 3.80 -5.26 1.80
CA ILE A 176 3.94 -6.71 2.02
C ILE A 176 2.89 -7.47 1.20
N SER A 177 1.63 -7.03 1.23
CA SER A 177 0.56 -7.64 0.44
C SER A 177 0.86 -7.61 -1.06
N GLY A 178 1.27 -6.45 -1.59
CA GLY A 178 1.58 -6.31 -3.00
C GLY A 178 2.79 -7.15 -3.42
N MET A 179 3.82 -7.25 -2.58
CA MET A 179 4.96 -8.15 -2.81
C MET A 179 4.50 -9.61 -2.90
N ILE A 180 3.60 -10.05 -2.03
CA ILE A 180 3.05 -11.42 -2.09
C ILE A 180 2.29 -11.63 -3.40
N PHE A 181 1.46 -10.68 -3.85
CA PHE A 181 0.75 -10.79 -5.13
C PHE A 181 1.67 -10.76 -6.35
N CYS A 182 2.84 -10.11 -6.26
CA CYS A 182 3.85 -10.05 -7.32
C CYS A 182 4.69 -11.33 -7.47
N ILE A 183 4.76 -12.20 -6.45
CA ILE A 183 5.56 -13.43 -6.53
C ILE A 183 4.97 -14.40 -7.56
N LYS A 184 5.59 -14.49 -8.74
CA LYS A 184 5.35 -15.58 -9.68
C LYS A 184 6.11 -16.82 -9.19
N LYS A 185 5.39 -17.89 -8.86
CA LYS A 185 6.02 -19.19 -8.58
C LYS A 185 6.58 -19.76 -9.90
N ASP A 186 7.80 -19.36 -10.24
CA ASP A 186 8.74 -20.07 -11.14
C ASP A 186 9.85 -20.74 -10.30
N SER A 187 9.53 -21.03 -9.03
CA SER A 187 10.51 -21.45 -8.03
C SER A 187 10.69 -22.97 -7.93
N GLU A 188 10.21 -23.73 -8.92
CA GLU A 188 10.52 -25.16 -9.04
C GLU A 188 11.66 -25.41 -10.06
N ALA A 189 12.15 -24.37 -10.76
CA ALA A 189 13.24 -24.49 -11.73
C ALA A 189 14.64 -24.19 -11.16
N TRP A 190 14.73 -23.60 -9.95
CA TRP A 190 16.02 -23.22 -9.34
C TRP A 190 16.50 -24.14 -8.21
N LEU A 191 15.66 -25.04 -7.71
CA LEU A 191 16.01 -25.98 -6.62
C LEU A 191 16.26 -27.41 -7.09
N TYR A 192 16.24 -27.66 -8.41
CA TYR A 192 16.74 -28.88 -9.00
C TYR A 192 17.52 -28.53 -10.28
N PRO A 193 18.86 -28.57 -10.29
CA PRO A 193 19.57 -28.57 -11.56
C PRO A 193 19.10 -29.81 -12.32
N SER A 194 18.55 -29.60 -13.51
CA SER A 194 18.16 -30.65 -14.43
C SER A 194 19.32 -31.65 -14.61
N LYS A 195 19.14 -32.90 -14.19
CA LYS A 195 19.93 -34.00 -14.77
C LYS A 195 19.59 -34.00 -16.25
N GLN A 196 20.56 -33.65 -17.10
CA GLN A 196 20.50 -33.89 -18.53
C GLN A 196 20.27 -35.39 -18.75
N GLU A 197 19.08 -35.76 -19.20
CA GLU A 197 18.89 -37.05 -19.84
C GLU A 197 19.34 -36.88 -21.30
N HIS A 198 20.45 -37.54 -21.62
CA HIS A 198 21.02 -37.62 -22.95
C HIS A 198 20.04 -38.40 -23.85
N VAL A 199 19.29 -37.69 -24.70
CA VAL A 199 18.52 -38.30 -25.78
C VAL A 199 19.48 -38.50 -26.96
N PRO A 200 19.71 -39.73 -27.46
CA PRO A 200 20.56 -39.94 -28.62
C PRO A 200 19.87 -39.40 -29.88
N THR A 201 20.61 -38.60 -30.62
CA THR A 201 20.29 -38.09 -31.95
C THR A 201 20.18 -39.26 -32.94
N THR A 202 19.04 -39.38 -33.63
CA THR A 202 18.98 -40.10 -34.92
C THR A 202 18.41 -39.19 -35.99
N GLN A 203 19.29 -38.79 -36.91
CA GLN A 203 19.00 -38.07 -38.15
C GLN A 203 18.15 -38.93 -39.10
N PRO A 204 17.36 -38.30 -39.99
CA PRO A 204 16.67 -38.98 -41.08
C PRO A 204 17.54 -38.98 -42.34
N GLU A 205 17.79 -40.15 -42.93
CA GLU A 205 18.22 -40.22 -44.33
C GLU A 205 17.75 -41.51 -45.01
N ASP A 206 17.57 -41.36 -46.31
CA ASP A 206 16.70 -42.05 -47.25
C ASP A 206 17.36 -43.28 -47.90
N ARG A 207 16.68 -44.43 -47.95
CA ARG A 207 16.82 -45.41 -49.07
C ARG A 207 15.85 -46.59 -49.02
N SER A 208 15.01 -46.65 -50.06
CA SER A 208 14.88 -47.79 -50.99
C SER A 208 14.56 -49.19 -50.42
N ALA A 209 13.35 -49.61 -50.76
CA ALA A 209 13.03 -50.93 -51.32
C ALA A 209 13.06 -52.16 -50.40
N ASN A 210 11.88 -52.80 -50.36
CA ASN A 210 11.63 -54.24 -50.51
C ASN A 210 10.75 -54.87 -49.43
N SER A 211 9.75 -55.57 -49.94
CA SER A 211 9.10 -56.75 -49.37
C SER A 211 7.91 -56.51 -48.44
N LEU A 212 6.84 -56.03 -49.06
CA LEU A 212 5.49 -56.52 -48.80
C LEU A 212 5.41 -58.00 -49.23
N LYS A 213 5.60 -58.91 -48.27
CA LYS A 213 5.40 -60.38 -48.29
C LYS A 213 5.68 -60.86 -46.86
N ASP A 214 4.87 -61.59 -46.12
CA ASP A 214 3.74 -62.46 -46.43
C ASP A 214 2.81 -62.53 -45.18
N TYR A 215 1.55 -62.87 -45.47
CA TYR A 215 0.49 -63.28 -44.54
C TYR A 215 0.71 -64.73 -44.06
N VAL A 216 0.10 -65.06 -42.89
CA VAL A 216 -0.21 -66.43 -42.38
C VAL A 216 0.95 -67.25 -41.81
#